data_AF-A0A0D0V7E1-F1
#
_entry.id   AF-A0A0D0V7E1-F1
#
_cell.length_a   1.000
_cell.length_b   1.000
_cell.length_c   1.000
_cell.angle_alpha   90.00
_cell.angle_beta   90.00
_cell.angle_gamma   90.00
#
_symmetry.space_group_name_H-M   'P 1'
#
loop_
_entity.id
_entity.type
_entity.pdbx_description
1 polymer ?
#
loop_
_entity_poly.entity_id
_entity_poly.type
_entity_poly.pdbx_seq_one_letter_code
_entity_poly.pdbx_strand_id
1 'polypeptide(L)'
;MPLPSRLVGAADRIPPSLGLLAGPEHGRVSLPVRLAWSGPADFDVSDPRERLTLYCLLLDCGQRDDLIRYVNATLLRHDWPRIRRLTSRRLIALWEHRLPGLAAL
;
A
#
# COMPACT_ATOMS: atom_id res chain seq x y z
N MET A 1 19.32 -15.50 -19.93
CA MET A 1 18.42 -15.67 -18.75
C MET A 1 17.78 -14.33 -18.45
N PRO A 2 16.46 -14.14 -18.69
CA PRO A 2 15.80 -12.90 -18.28
C PRO A 2 15.76 -12.85 -16.75
N LEU A 3 16.16 -11.72 -16.16
CA LEU A 3 16.00 -11.48 -14.73
C LEU A 3 14.52 -11.66 -14.37
N PRO A 4 14.19 -12.37 -13.27
CA PRO A 4 12.80 -12.46 -12.82
C PRO A 4 12.28 -11.03 -12.62
N SER A 5 11.11 -10.75 -13.21
CA SER A 5 10.48 -9.45 -13.05
C SER A 5 10.37 -9.14 -11.56
N ARG A 6 10.70 -7.91 -11.13
CA ARG A 6 10.52 -7.45 -9.73
C ARG A 6 9.08 -7.63 -9.19
N LEU A 7 8.14 -7.96 -10.06
CA LEU A 7 6.74 -8.28 -9.77
C LEU A 7 6.50 -9.75 -9.36
N VAL A 8 7.47 -10.65 -9.54
CA VAL A 8 7.38 -12.03 -9.06
C VAL A 8 7.27 -11.99 -7.53
N GLY A 9 6.12 -12.41 -7.01
CA GLY A 9 5.77 -12.33 -5.59
C GLY A 9 5.09 -11.04 -5.13
N ALA A 10 5.02 -9.98 -5.95
CA ALA A 10 4.30 -8.75 -5.59
C ALA A 10 2.80 -9.00 -5.41
N ALA A 11 2.23 -9.88 -6.25
CA ALA A 11 0.82 -10.29 -6.13
C ALA A 11 0.54 -11.09 -4.85
N ASP A 12 1.52 -11.84 -4.34
CA ASP A 12 1.37 -12.65 -3.13
C ASP A 12 1.38 -11.80 -1.86
N ARG A 13 1.83 -10.55 -1.96
CA ARG A 13 1.78 -9.58 -0.88
C ARG A 13 0.42 -8.93 -0.77
N ILE A 14 -0.32 -8.83 -1.87
CA ILE A 14 -1.64 -8.20 -1.86
C ILE A 14 -2.62 -9.10 -1.09
N PRO A 15 -3.34 -8.57 -0.09
CA PRO A 15 -4.36 -9.34 0.61
C PRO A 15 -5.50 -9.71 -0.35
N PRO A 16 -6.17 -10.85 -0.12
CA PRO A 16 -7.23 -11.33 -1.02
C PRO A 16 -8.50 -10.47 -0.99
N SER A 17 -8.64 -9.55 -0.03
CA SER A 17 -9.79 -8.63 0.03
C SER A 17 -9.43 -7.33 0.74
N LEU A 18 -10.18 -6.26 0.41
CA LEU A 18 -10.04 -4.96 1.08
C LEU A 18 -10.41 -5.03 2.56
N GLY A 19 -11.34 -5.92 2.95
CA GLY A 19 -11.80 -6.04 4.34
C GLY A 19 -10.72 -6.52 5.32
N LEU A 20 -9.60 -7.05 4.83
CA LEU A 20 -8.46 -7.42 5.67
C LEU A 20 -7.55 -6.24 6.00
N LEU A 21 -7.72 -5.09 5.34
CA LEU A 21 -6.92 -3.89 5.58
C LEU A 21 -7.45 -3.17 6.83
N ALA A 22 -6.85 -3.50 7.97
CA ALA A 22 -7.26 -3.09 9.31
C ALA A 22 -6.38 -1.98 9.89
N GLY A 23 -5.64 -1.27 9.04
CA GLY A 23 -4.81 -0.16 9.46
C GLY A 23 -5.60 0.96 10.14
N PRO A 24 -4.94 1.75 11.01
CA PRO A 24 -5.59 2.82 11.74
C PRO A 24 -6.11 3.89 10.77
N GLU A 25 -7.26 4.47 11.12
CA GLU A 25 -7.87 5.56 10.35
C GLU A 25 -7.26 6.92 10.73
N HIS A 26 -6.80 7.06 11.98
CA HIS A 26 -6.28 8.30 12.54
C HIS A 26 -5.08 8.03 13.45
N GLY A 27 -4.28 9.06 13.69
CA GLY A 27 -3.12 9.04 14.58
C GLY A 27 -1.82 8.65 13.88
N ARG A 28 -0.80 8.34 14.68
CA ARG A 28 0.56 8.07 14.19
C ARG A 28 0.84 6.58 14.06
N VAL A 29 1.46 6.20 12.95
CA VAL A 29 1.91 4.86 12.63
C VAL A 29 3.42 4.84 12.57
N SER A 30 4.03 3.94 13.34
CA SER A 30 5.47 3.67 13.28
C SER A 30 5.75 2.40 12.49
N LEU A 31 6.53 2.52 11.41
CA LEU A 31 6.98 1.42 10.59
C LEU A 31 8.18 0.69 11.23
N PRO A 32 8.27 -0.64 11.07
CA PRO A 32 9.43 -1.38 11.51
C PRO A 32 10.67 -0.98 10.69
N VAL A 33 11.85 -1.08 11.32
CA VAL A 33 13.14 -0.68 10.72
C VAL A 33 13.37 -1.26 9.32
N ARG A 34 12.88 -2.48 9.06
CA ARG A 34 12.94 -3.15 7.74
C ARG A 34 12.32 -2.35 6.59
N LEU A 35 11.32 -1.49 6.88
CA LEU A 35 10.65 -0.62 5.91
C LEU A 35 11.21 0.81 5.94
N ALA A 36 11.86 1.21 7.03
CA ALA A 36 12.38 2.55 7.27
C ALA A 36 13.88 2.52 7.60
N TRP A 37 14.70 1.97 6.69
CA TRP A 37 16.16 1.86 6.92
C TRP A 37 16.85 3.23 7.03
N SER A 38 16.33 4.27 6.36
CA SER A 38 16.89 5.63 6.38
C SER A 38 15.86 6.75 6.18
N GLY A 39 14.57 6.40 6.09
CA GLY A 39 13.48 7.35 5.92
C GLY A 39 12.73 7.62 7.22
N PRO A 40 11.72 8.51 7.20
CA PRO A 40 10.81 8.67 8.32
C PRO A 40 10.18 7.30 8.65
N ALA A 41 10.28 6.89 9.91
CA ALA A 41 9.63 5.69 10.41
C ALA A 41 8.21 5.98 10.91
N ASP A 42 7.91 7.24 11.23
CA ASP A 42 6.63 7.67 11.76
C ASP A 42 5.85 8.46 10.72
N PHE A 43 4.57 8.12 10.56
CA PHE A 43 3.64 8.78 9.66
C PHE A 43 2.34 9.08 10.40
N ASP A 44 1.82 10.30 10.32
CA ASP A 44 0.48 10.62 10.76
C ASP A 44 -0.53 10.26 9.66
N VAL A 45 -1.37 9.23 9.88
CA VAL A 45 -2.38 8.82 8.90
C VAL A 45 -3.57 9.80 8.82
N SER A 46 -3.65 10.73 9.78
CA SER A 46 -4.61 11.84 9.76
C SER A 46 -4.17 12.94 8.78
N ASP A 47 -2.87 13.07 8.50
CA ASP A 47 -2.37 13.95 7.45
C ASP A 47 -2.46 13.23 6.08
N PRO A 48 -3.26 13.74 5.12
CA PRO A 48 -3.40 13.10 3.81
C PRO A 48 -2.10 12.97 3.01
N ARG A 49 -1.11 13.85 3.21
CA ARG A 49 0.18 13.80 2.52
C ARG A 49 1.09 12.72 3.09
N GLU A 50 1.16 12.63 4.42
CA GLU A 50 1.93 11.58 5.09
C GLU A 50 1.30 10.20 4.83
N ARG A 51 -0.04 10.10 4.93
CA ARG A 51 -0.77 8.88 4.60
C ARG A 51 -0.53 8.42 3.16
N LEU A 52 -0.57 9.33 2.20
CA LEU A 52 -0.31 9.00 0.79
C LEU A 52 1.12 8.47 0.60
N THR A 53 2.09 9.09 1.28
CA THR A 53 3.49 8.65 1.25
C THR A 53 3.65 7.25 1.87
N LEU A 54 3.05 7.02 3.03
CA LEU A 54 3.00 5.72 3.71
C LEU A 54 2.41 4.64 2.80
N TYR A 55 1.27 4.92 2.17
CA TYR A 55 0.59 3.92 1.33
C TYR A 55 1.40 3.62 0.07
N CYS A 56 1.93 4.63 -0.61
CA CYS A 56 2.81 4.41 -1.77
C CYS A 56 4.04 3.55 -1.40
N LEU A 57 4.65 3.80 -0.23
CA LEU A 57 5.76 2.99 0.28
C LEU A 57 5.31 1.55 0.52
N LEU A 58 4.23 1.33 1.25
CA LEU A 58 3.73 -0.01 1.56
C LEU A 58 3.28 -0.81 0.33
N LEU A 59 2.72 -0.13 -0.68
CA LEU A 59 2.34 -0.75 -1.95
C LEU A 59 3.55 -1.23 -2.75
N ASP A 60 4.67 -0.52 -2.67
CA ASP A 60 5.91 -0.84 -3.38
C ASP A 60 6.73 -1.91 -2.64
N CYS A 61 6.86 -1.76 -1.32
CA CYS A 61 7.81 -2.55 -0.52
C CYS A 61 7.25 -3.15 0.78
N GLY A 62 5.95 -3.06 1.08
CA GLY A 62 5.28 -3.67 2.24
C GLY A 62 4.82 -5.12 2.00
N GLN A 63 5.07 -6.04 2.93
CA GLN A 63 4.56 -7.42 2.86
C GLN A 63 3.07 -7.47 3.21
N ARG A 64 2.42 -8.63 3.01
CA ARG A 64 0.99 -8.79 3.27
C ARG A 64 0.58 -8.37 4.68
N ASP A 65 1.33 -8.81 5.69
CA ASP A 65 1.06 -8.42 7.08
C ASP A 65 1.25 -6.93 7.32
N ASP A 66 2.23 -6.30 6.67
CA ASP A 66 2.44 -4.85 6.76
C ASP A 66 1.23 -4.11 6.16
N LEU A 67 0.72 -4.57 5.01
CA LEU A 67 -0.47 -4.00 4.37
C LEU A 67 -1.71 -4.14 5.25
N ILE A 68 -1.96 -5.34 5.79
CA ILE A 68 -3.07 -5.62 6.71
C ILE A 68 -3.01 -4.73 7.95
N ARG A 69 -1.81 -4.50 8.49
CA ARG A 69 -1.60 -3.78 9.75
C ARG A 69 -1.62 -2.26 9.60
N TYR A 70 -1.18 -1.72 8.46
CA TYR A 70 -0.93 -0.28 8.32
C TYR A 70 -1.81 0.42 7.29
N VAL A 71 -2.45 -0.33 6.38
CA VAL A 71 -3.37 0.25 5.39
C VAL A 71 -4.81 0.08 5.85
N ASN A 72 -5.59 1.15 5.76
CA ASN A 72 -7.02 1.14 6.05
C ASN A 72 -7.80 1.01 4.75
N ALA A 73 -8.77 0.10 4.70
CA ALA A 73 -9.57 -0.15 3.49
C ALA A 73 -10.31 1.10 2.97
N THR A 74 -10.85 1.92 3.86
CA THR A 74 -11.65 3.09 3.49
C THR A 74 -10.76 4.23 3.01
N LEU A 75 -9.66 4.49 3.72
CA LEU A 75 -8.71 5.52 3.31
C LEU A 75 -7.97 5.16 2.03
N LEU A 76 -7.64 3.87 1.84
CA LEU A 76 -7.03 3.40 0.60
C LEU A 76 -7.94 3.67 -0.59
N ARG A 77 -9.23 3.37 -0.48
CA ARG A 77 -10.21 3.67 -1.54
C ARG A 77 -10.29 5.16 -1.83
N HIS A 78 -10.33 5.99 -0.78
CA HIS A 78 -10.36 7.44 -0.93
C HIS A 78 -9.12 7.99 -1.67
N ASP A 79 -7.94 7.49 -1.33
CA ASP A 79 -6.68 7.97 -1.90
C ASP A 79 -6.27 7.25 -3.20
N TRP A 80 -6.96 6.16 -3.57
CA TRP A 80 -6.65 5.33 -4.73
C TRP A 80 -6.47 6.14 -6.03
N PRO A 81 -7.37 7.09 -6.39
CA PRO A 81 -7.21 7.87 -7.61
C PRO A 81 -5.93 8.71 -7.65
N ARG A 82 -5.39 9.10 -6.48
CA ARG A 82 -4.10 9.82 -6.37
C ARG A 82 -2.94 8.85 -6.46
N ILE A 83 -2.99 7.73 -5.74
CA ILE A 83 -1.97 6.67 -5.76
C ILE A 83 -1.75 6.17 -7.20
N ARG A 84 -2.83 5.94 -7.97
CA ARG A 84 -2.77 5.51 -9.38
C ARG A 84 -1.92 6.42 -10.27
N ARG A 85 -1.86 7.72 -9.95
CA ARG A 85 -1.10 8.71 -10.72
C ARG A 85 0.37 8.77 -10.31
N LEU A 86 0.68 8.35 -9.09
CA LEU A 86 2.02 8.40 -8.50
C LEU A 86 2.78 7.08 -8.63
N THR A 87 2.08 5.99 -8.94
CA THR A 87 2.63 4.63 -8.97
C THR A 87 2.64 4.04 -10.39
N SER A 88 3.51 3.05 -10.64
CA SER A 88 3.60 2.40 -11.94
C SER A 88 2.30 1.70 -12.36
N ARG A 89 1.92 1.83 -13.64
CA ARG A 89 0.68 1.22 -14.18
C ARG A 89 0.60 -0.30 -13.97
N ARG A 90 1.75 -0.99 -14.02
CA ARG A 90 1.80 -2.45 -13.80
C ARG A 90 1.43 -2.83 -12.37
N LEU A 91 1.91 -2.07 -11.39
CA LEU A 91 1.57 -2.31 -9.98
C LEU A 91 0.08 -2.01 -9.75
N ILE A 92 -0.42 -0.90 -10.28
CA ILE A 92 -1.85 -0.54 -10.20
C ILE A 92 -2.75 -1.62 -10.80
N ALA A 93 -2.45 -2.11 -12.01
CA ALA A 93 -3.22 -3.17 -12.64
C ALA A 93 -3.25 -4.46 -11.81
N LEU A 94 -2.14 -4.79 -11.14
CA LEU A 94 -2.02 -5.98 -10.30
C LEU A 94 -2.85 -5.84 -9.00
N TRP A 95 -2.88 -4.63 -8.42
CA TRP A 95 -3.74 -4.29 -7.28
C TRP A 95 -5.22 -4.30 -7.66
N GLU A 96 -5.60 -3.65 -8.76
CA GLU A 96 -6.98 -3.62 -9.26
C GLU A 96 -7.49 -5.02 -9.63
N HIS A 97 -6.62 -5.89 -10.17
CA HIS A 97 -6.97 -7.27 -10.47
C HIS A 97 -7.23 -8.11 -9.21
N ARG A 98 -6.40 -7.94 -8.16
CA ARG A 98 -6.56 -8.68 -6.89
C ARG A 98 -7.63 -8.09 -5.99
N LEU A 99 -7.90 -6.79 -6.11
CA LEU A 99 -8.87 -6.04 -5.32
C LEU A 99 -9.81 -5.27 -6.25
N PRO A 100 -10.82 -5.96 -6.84
CA PRO A 100 -11.72 -5.35 -7.82
C PRO A 100 -12.44 -4.09 -7.32
N GLY A 101 -12.66 -3.99 -6.00
CA GLY A 101 -13.26 -2.80 -5.38
C GLY A 101 -12.44 -1.51 -5.53
N LEU A 102 -11.16 -1.60 -5.91
CA LEU A 102 -10.32 -0.44 -6.25
C LEU A 102 -10.46 -0.03 -7.71
N ALA A 103 -10.76 -0.97 -8.61
CA ALA A 103 -10.94 -0.69 -10.04
C ALA A 103 -12.23 0.08 -10.34
N ALA A 104 -13.22 -0.02 -9.44
CA ALA A 104 -14.52 0.63 -9.55
C ALA A 104 -14.52 2.12 -9.11
N LEU A 105 -13.36 2.69 -8.78
CA LEU A 105 -13.15 4.05 -8.27
C LEU A 105 -12.43 4.95 -9.29
#